data_AF-A0A960AXB3-F1
#
_entry.id   AF-A0A960AXB3-F1
#
_cell.length_a   1.000
_cell.length_b   1.000
_cell.length_c   1.000
_cell.angle_alpha   90.00
_cell.angle_beta   90.00
_cell.angle_gamma   90.00
#
_symmetry.space_group_name_H-M   'P 1'
#
loop_
_entity.id
_entity.type
_entity.pdbx_description
1 polymer ?
#
loop_
_entity_poly.entity_id
_entity_poly.type
_entity_poly.pdbx_seq_one_letter_code
_entity_poly.pdbx_strand_id
1 'polypeptide(L)'
;LPGLALLCFALAQALGGSGFIAAFVGGLLTGHLLGKQKHHLLEASEELGSLFSVITWLTFGALVIPAAWSYFSPSIWLYALLSLTLVRMLPVYLSLLGTRLNNETRLFIGWFGPRGLATIVFGVIIMDTELQARNTLLATAICTVLLSVVLHGLSANPWAARLGRKMRGTSSTARRPDQG
;
A
#
# COMPACT_ATOMS: atom_id res chain seq x y z
N LEU A 1 -10.03 -19.30 -9.32
CA LEU A 1 -10.03 -17.82 -9.44
C LEU A 1 -8.78 -17.19 -10.04
N PRO A 2 -7.53 -17.67 -9.84
CA PRO A 2 -6.36 -16.96 -10.38
C PRO A 2 -6.37 -16.86 -11.91
N GLY A 3 -6.87 -17.88 -12.62
CA GLY A 3 -7.07 -17.84 -14.07
C GLY A 3 -8.05 -16.74 -14.53
N LEU A 4 -9.09 -16.42 -13.74
CA LEU A 4 -10.00 -15.32 -14.06
C LEU A 4 -9.31 -13.96 -13.89
N ALA A 5 -8.51 -13.79 -12.83
CA ALA A 5 -7.73 -12.57 -12.64
C ALA A 5 -6.73 -12.33 -13.79
N LEU A 6 -6.05 -13.39 -14.24
CA LEU A 6 -5.15 -13.34 -15.39
C LEU A 6 -5.90 -13.04 -16.70
N LEU A 7 -7.09 -13.63 -16.88
CA LEU A 7 -7.92 -13.35 -18.05
C LEU A 7 -8.37 -11.89 -18.08
N CYS A 8 -8.87 -11.35 -16.96
CA CYS A 8 -9.22 -9.94 -16.83
C CYS A 8 -8.02 -9.03 -17.12
N PHE A 9 -6.85 -9.37 -16.58
CA PHE A 9 -5.62 -8.63 -16.85
C PHE A 9 -5.28 -8.62 -18.34
N ALA A 10 -5.19 -9.80 -18.96
CA ALA A 10 -4.74 -9.97 -20.34
C ALA A 10 -5.70 -9.32 -21.33
N LEU A 11 -7.02 -9.50 -21.16
CA LEU A 11 -8.03 -8.89 -22.03
C LEU A 11 -8.01 -7.37 -21.94
N ALA A 12 -7.99 -6.81 -20.73
CA ALA A 12 -7.95 -5.36 -20.58
C ALA A 12 -6.66 -4.77 -21.16
N GLN A 13 -5.52 -5.41 -20.91
CA GLN A 13 -4.24 -4.98 -21.47
C GLN A 13 -4.23 -5.03 -23.00
N ALA A 14 -4.79 -6.08 -23.61
CA ALA A 14 -4.89 -6.22 -25.07
C ALA A 14 -5.79 -5.16 -25.71
N LEU A 15 -6.81 -4.70 -25.00
CA LEU A 15 -7.73 -3.63 -25.43
C LEU A 15 -7.20 -2.21 -25.12
N GLY A 16 -5.96 -2.09 -24.61
CA GLY A 16 -5.34 -0.81 -24.23
C GLY A 16 -5.78 -0.26 -22.88
N GLY A 17 -6.53 -1.03 -22.09
CA GLY A 17 -6.91 -0.72 -20.72
C GLY A 17 -5.86 -1.15 -19.68
N SER A 18 -6.10 -0.82 -18.40
CA SER A 18 -5.22 -1.25 -17.31
C SER A 18 -5.55 -2.68 -16.86
N GLY A 19 -4.65 -3.62 -17.15
CA GLY A 19 -4.78 -4.99 -16.66
C GLY A 19 -4.90 -5.10 -15.14
N PHE A 20 -4.20 -4.25 -14.39
CA PHE A 20 -4.25 -4.22 -12.92
C PHE A 20 -5.64 -3.84 -12.39
N ILE A 21 -6.25 -2.79 -12.96
CA ILE A 21 -7.60 -2.35 -12.56
C ILE A 21 -8.62 -3.42 -12.93
N ALA A 22 -8.51 -4.01 -14.12
CA ALA A 22 -9.42 -5.07 -14.56
C ALA A 22 -9.35 -6.31 -13.67
N ALA A 23 -8.15 -6.77 -13.31
CA ALA A 23 -7.98 -7.88 -12.37
C ALA A 23 -8.55 -7.57 -10.98
N PHE A 24 -8.35 -6.35 -10.48
CA PHE A 24 -8.90 -5.89 -9.21
C PHE A 24 -10.43 -5.86 -9.20
N VAL A 25 -11.04 -5.22 -10.21
CA VAL A 25 -12.50 -5.13 -10.35
C VAL A 25 -13.12 -6.51 -10.59
N GLY A 26 -12.49 -7.35 -11.41
CA GLY A 26 -12.90 -8.74 -11.61
C GLY A 26 -12.89 -9.54 -10.31
N GLY A 27 -11.86 -9.36 -9.47
CA GLY A 27 -11.78 -9.93 -8.13
C GLY A 27 -12.89 -9.43 -7.20
N LEU A 28 -13.15 -8.11 -7.17
CA LEU A 28 -14.22 -7.51 -6.36
C LEU A 28 -15.60 -8.04 -6.76
N LEU A 29 -15.90 -8.07 -8.05
CA LEU A 29 -17.17 -8.58 -8.57
C LEU A 29 -17.34 -10.06 -8.23
N THR A 30 -16.31 -10.86 -8.44
CA THR A 30 -16.32 -12.28 -8.09
C THR A 30 -16.54 -12.47 -6.58
N GLY A 31 -15.85 -11.69 -5.74
CA GLY A 31 -16.05 -11.71 -4.29
C GLY A 31 -17.46 -11.35 -3.86
N HIS A 32 -18.11 -10.43 -4.58
CA HIS A 32 -19.51 -10.07 -4.35
C HIS A 32 -20.49 -11.19 -4.76
N LEU A 33 -20.27 -11.82 -5.92
CA LEU A 33 -21.15 -12.84 -6.48
C LEU A 33 -21.06 -14.20 -5.75
N LEU A 34 -19.89 -14.58 -5.24
CA LEU A 34 -19.67 -15.91 -4.64
C LEU A 34 -20.26 -16.09 -3.23
N GLY A 35 -20.80 -15.03 -2.60
CA GLY A 35 -21.57 -15.12 -1.36
C GLY A 35 -20.89 -15.95 -0.26
N LYS A 36 -21.49 -17.09 0.12
CA LYS A 36 -20.97 -18.00 1.17
C LYS A 36 -19.92 -19.01 0.69
N GLN A 37 -19.79 -19.26 -0.62
CA GLN A 37 -18.79 -20.19 -1.19
C GLN A 37 -17.42 -19.52 -1.41
N LYS A 38 -17.28 -18.24 -1.03
CA LYS A 38 -16.10 -17.41 -1.23
C LYS A 38 -14.79 -17.98 -0.67
N HIS A 39 -14.82 -18.68 0.46
CA HIS A 39 -13.60 -18.97 1.21
C HIS A 39 -12.70 -19.97 0.46
N HIS A 40 -13.22 -21.15 0.12
CA HIS A 40 -12.47 -22.18 -0.61
C HIS A 40 -12.05 -21.72 -2.02
N LEU A 41 -12.84 -20.88 -2.69
CA LEU A 41 -12.54 -20.44 -4.06
C LEU A 41 -11.47 -19.33 -4.11
N LEU A 42 -11.37 -18.51 -3.05
CA LEU A 42 -10.37 -17.44 -2.93
C LEU A 42 -9.07 -17.92 -2.29
N GLU A 43 -9.10 -18.96 -1.46
CA GLU A 43 -7.95 -19.49 -0.71
C GLU A 43 -6.73 -19.71 -1.62
N ALA A 44 -6.89 -20.39 -2.76
CA ALA A 44 -5.79 -20.59 -3.70
C ALA A 44 -5.19 -19.26 -4.25
N SER A 45 -6.01 -18.22 -4.40
CA SER A 45 -5.52 -16.90 -4.86
C SER A 45 -4.84 -16.13 -3.73
N GLU A 46 -5.32 -16.27 -2.50
CA GLU A 46 -4.72 -15.69 -1.30
C GLU A 46 -3.36 -16.35 -1.01
N GLU A 47 -3.26 -17.67 -1.09
CA GLU A 47 -2.03 -18.44 -0.94
C GLU A 47 -0.99 -18.06 -2.00
N LEU A 48 -1.39 -18.04 -3.29
CA LEU A 48 -0.50 -17.60 -4.37
C LEU A 48 -0.06 -16.15 -4.19
N GLY A 49 -0.97 -15.25 -3.82
CA GLY A 49 -0.67 -13.85 -3.54
C GLY A 49 0.32 -13.70 -2.38
N SER A 50 0.15 -14.48 -1.32
CA SER A 50 1.07 -14.53 -0.18
C SER A 50 2.45 -15.04 -0.59
N LEU A 51 2.51 -16.15 -1.35
CA LEU A 51 3.76 -16.71 -1.85
C LEU A 51 4.52 -15.70 -2.72
N PHE A 52 3.85 -15.07 -3.70
CA PHE A 52 4.47 -14.05 -4.54
C PHE A 52 4.89 -12.81 -3.74
N SER A 53 4.13 -12.43 -2.71
CA SER A 53 4.52 -11.34 -1.81
C SER A 53 5.82 -11.67 -1.07
N VAL A 54 5.94 -12.87 -0.49
CA VAL A 54 7.16 -13.31 0.22
C VAL A 54 8.36 -13.32 -0.73
N ILE A 55 8.21 -13.89 -1.93
CA ILE A 55 9.25 -13.90 -2.96
C ILE A 55 9.66 -12.46 -3.30
N THR A 56 8.68 -11.59 -3.56
CA THR A 56 8.94 -10.20 -3.92
C THR A 56 9.69 -9.45 -2.83
N TRP A 57 9.28 -9.61 -1.57
CA TRP A 57 9.94 -8.94 -0.45
C TRP A 57 11.34 -9.48 -0.19
N LEU A 58 11.54 -10.79 -0.32
CA LEU A 58 12.85 -11.41 -0.17
C LEU A 58 13.80 -10.94 -1.28
N THR A 59 13.37 -10.96 -2.54
CA THR A 59 14.13 -10.41 -3.67
C THR A 59 14.40 -8.92 -3.50
N PHE A 60 13.40 -8.14 -3.06
CA PHE A 60 13.56 -6.72 -2.83
C PHE A 60 14.64 -6.43 -1.77
N GLY A 61 14.54 -7.09 -0.63
CA GLY A 61 15.49 -6.92 0.47
C GLY A 61 16.90 -7.39 0.15
N ALA A 62 17.02 -8.61 -0.40
CA ALA A 62 18.30 -9.28 -0.58
C ALA A 62 19.05 -8.87 -1.85
N LEU A 63 18.34 -8.52 -2.94
CA LEU A 63 18.95 -8.25 -4.24
C LEU A 63 18.76 -6.81 -4.70
N VAL A 64 17.53 -6.27 -4.60
CA VAL A 64 17.20 -4.96 -5.16
C VAL A 64 17.83 -3.82 -4.36
N ILE A 65 17.78 -3.86 -3.03
CA ILE A 65 18.40 -2.83 -2.19
C ILE A 65 19.92 -2.75 -2.40
N PRO A 66 20.69 -3.85 -2.32
CA PRO A 66 22.14 -3.79 -2.57
C PRO A 66 22.48 -3.29 -3.98
N ALA A 67 21.74 -3.72 -5.00
CA ALA A 67 21.95 -3.27 -6.37
C ALA A 67 21.69 -1.76 -6.57
N ALA A 68 20.78 -1.17 -5.80
CA ALA A 68 20.45 0.25 -5.87
C ALA A 68 21.29 1.14 -4.95
N TRP A 69 22.09 0.55 -4.05
CA TRP A 69 22.76 1.26 -2.96
C TRP A 69 23.68 2.39 -3.44
N SER A 70 24.45 2.14 -4.50
CA SER A 70 25.39 3.13 -5.07
C SER A 70 24.70 4.34 -5.71
N TYR A 71 23.41 4.23 -6.04
CA TYR A 71 22.63 5.31 -6.62
C TYR A 71 21.92 6.17 -5.58
N PHE A 72 21.97 5.80 -4.29
CA PHE A 72 21.35 6.58 -3.24
C PHE A 72 22.16 7.85 -2.97
N SER A 73 21.47 8.99 -3.10
CA SER A 73 22.00 10.32 -2.80
C SER A 73 21.20 10.97 -1.67
N PRO A 74 21.75 11.96 -0.95
CA PRO A 74 21.02 12.71 0.07
C PRO A 74 19.71 13.32 -0.45
N SER A 75 19.68 13.77 -1.71
CA SER A 75 18.48 14.28 -2.38
C SER A 75 17.39 13.22 -2.55
N ILE A 76 17.77 11.96 -2.82
CA ILE A 76 16.81 10.85 -2.94
C ILE A 76 16.22 10.51 -1.57
N TRP A 77 17.04 10.47 -0.52
CA TRP A 77 16.56 10.25 0.84
C TRP A 77 15.60 11.35 1.29
N LEU A 78 15.94 12.61 1.01
CA LEU A 78 15.08 13.75 1.29
C LEU A 78 13.75 13.64 0.53
N TYR A 79 13.80 13.36 -0.77
CA TYR A 79 12.59 13.19 -1.57
C TYR A 79 11.73 12.04 -1.06
N ALA A 80 12.33 10.87 -0.74
CA ALA A 80 11.61 9.72 -0.20
C ALA A 80 10.88 10.09 1.09
N LEU A 81 11.54 10.81 2.00
CA LEU A 81 10.93 11.27 3.25
C LEU A 81 9.78 12.25 3.00
N LEU A 82 9.98 13.25 2.13
CA LEU A 82 8.94 14.23 1.75
C LEU A 82 7.77 13.56 1.03
N SER A 83 8.04 12.53 0.23
CA SER A 83 7.04 11.76 -0.50
C SER A 83 6.13 10.97 0.45
N LEU A 84 6.70 10.37 1.50
CA LEU A 84 5.95 9.64 2.53
C LEU A 84 5.20 10.56 3.50
N THR A 85 5.72 11.78 3.73
CA THR A 85 5.15 12.74 4.67
C THR A 85 4.27 13.76 3.95
N LEU A 86 4.85 14.81 3.37
CA LEU A 86 4.10 15.93 2.79
C LEU A 86 3.25 15.51 1.60
N VAL A 87 3.85 14.88 0.59
CA VAL A 87 3.16 14.55 -0.68
C VAL A 87 2.03 13.55 -0.44
N ARG A 88 2.17 12.69 0.57
CA ARG A 88 1.17 11.69 0.91
C ARG A 88 0.14 12.20 1.92
N MET A 89 0.57 12.74 3.04
CA MET A 89 -0.32 13.08 4.15
C MET A 89 -1.15 14.32 3.87
N LEU A 90 -0.59 15.34 3.20
CA LEU A 90 -1.28 16.61 2.99
C LEU A 90 -2.55 16.42 2.13
N PRO A 91 -2.53 15.76 0.96
CA PRO A 91 -3.75 15.55 0.18
C PRO A 91 -4.81 14.73 0.92
N VAL A 92 -4.40 13.73 1.71
CA VAL A 92 -5.32 12.90 2.51
C VAL A 92 -5.92 13.71 3.65
N TYR A 93 -5.12 14.53 4.32
CA TYR A 93 -5.61 15.38 5.40
C TYR A 93 -6.64 16.39 4.86
N LEU A 94 -6.34 17.02 3.72
CA LEU A 94 -7.23 17.96 3.05
C LEU A 94 -8.54 17.29 2.60
N SER A 95 -8.49 16.09 2.02
CA SER A 95 -9.69 15.36 1.61
C SER A 95 -10.58 14.95 2.79
N LEU A 96 -10.02 14.87 4.00
CA LEU A 96 -10.74 14.52 5.22
C LEU A 96 -11.23 15.73 6.04
N LEU A 97 -10.96 16.97 5.63
CA LEU A 97 -11.34 18.18 6.41
C LEU A 97 -12.84 18.27 6.71
N GLY A 98 -13.69 17.83 5.78
CA GLY A 98 -15.15 17.83 5.92
C GLY A 98 -15.72 16.66 6.75
N THR A 99 -14.87 15.77 7.27
CA THR A 99 -15.32 14.61 8.05
C THR A 99 -15.35 14.92 9.56
N ARG A 100 -16.15 14.16 10.32
CA ARG A 100 -16.19 14.24 11.80
C ARG A 100 -14.98 13.60 12.50
N LEU A 101 -13.92 13.27 11.76
CA LEU A 101 -12.71 12.67 12.30
C LEU A 101 -11.85 13.73 13.00
N ASN A 102 -11.25 13.36 14.13
CA ASN A 102 -10.29 14.24 14.81
C ASN A 102 -8.96 14.33 14.03
N ASN A 103 -8.16 15.35 14.33
CA ASN A 103 -6.88 15.59 13.63
C ASN A 103 -5.91 14.41 13.70
N GLU A 104 -5.86 13.71 14.84
CA GLU A 104 -4.99 12.55 15.03
C GLU A 104 -5.38 11.38 14.13
N THR A 105 -6.67 11.10 13.96
CA THR A 105 -7.19 10.07 13.05
C THR A 105 -6.95 10.46 11.60
N ARG A 106 -7.11 11.74 11.23
CA ARG A 106 -6.79 12.22 9.87
C ARG A 106 -5.31 12.02 9.54
N LEU A 107 -4.42 12.39 10.46
CA LEU A 107 -2.97 12.17 10.31
C LEU A 107 -2.63 10.68 10.27
N PHE A 108 -3.28 9.85 11.09
CA PHE A 108 -3.09 8.40 11.07
C PHE A 108 -3.47 7.80 9.70
N ILE A 109 -4.62 8.18 9.14
CA ILE A 109 -5.07 7.72 7.81
C ILE A 109 -4.11 8.22 6.71
N GLY A 110 -3.62 9.45 6.82
CA GLY A 110 -2.64 10.01 5.90
C GLY A 110 -1.29 9.28 5.96
N TRP A 111 -0.81 8.99 7.16
CA TRP A 111 0.46 8.31 7.41
C TRP A 111 0.42 6.86 6.94
N PHE A 112 -0.57 6.07 7.36
CA PHE A 112 -0.63 4.63 7.05
C PHE A 112 -1.13 4.30 5.63
N GLY A 113 -0.48 4.88 4.62
CA GLY A 113 -0.54 4.44 3.22
C GLY A 113 0.85 4.02 2.72
N PRO A 114 1.41 2.91 3.24
CA PRO A 114 2.78 2.51 2.93
C PRO A 114 2.95 2.22 1.44
N ARG A 115 4.10 2.60 0.91
CA ARG A 115 4.57 2.15 -0.40
C ARG A 115 5.08 0.71 -0.29
N GLY A 116 4.83 -0.11 -1.30
CA GLY A 116 5.16 -1.53 -1.27
C GLY A 116 5.15 -2.18 -2.65
N LEU A 117 4.48 -3.32 -2.77
CA LEU A 117 4.52 -4.21 -3.94
C LEU A 117 4.20 -3.51 -5.27
N ALA A 118 3.19 -2.64 -5.32
CA ALA A 118 2.83 -1.96 -6.57
C ALA A 118 3.98 -1.09 -7.11
N THR A 119 4.70 -0.39 -6.24
CA THR A 119 5.87 0.39 -6.63
C THR A 119 6.99 -0.51 -7.16
N ILE A 120 7.19 -1.68 -6.56
CA ILE A 120 8.19 -2.66 -7.01
C ILE A 120 7.83 -3.17 -8.41
N VAL A 121 6.58 -3.54 -8.64
CA VAL A 121 6.09 -4.02 -9.95
C VAL A 121 6.27 -2.93 -11.02
N PHE A 122 5.89 -1.69 -10.74
CA PHE A 122 6.13 -0.58 -11.68
C PHE A 122 7.62 -0.33 -11.89
N GLY A 123 8.45 -0.51 -10.86
CA GLY A 123 9.91 -0.50 -10.98
C GLY A 123 10.40 -1.50 -12.03
N VAL A 124 9.94 -2.75 -11.97
CA VAL A 124 10.32 -3.78 -12.95
C VAL A 124 9.85 -3.40 -14.36
N ILE A 125 8.63 -2.88 -14.53
CA ILE A 125 8.10 -2.47 -15.84
C ILE A 125 8.99 -1.40 -16.49
N ILE A 126 9.51 -0.45 -15.71
CA ILE A 126 10.35 0.62 -16.26
C ILE A 126 11.82 0.21 -16.48
N MET A 127 12.27 -0.95 -15.97
CA MET A 127 13.66 -1.40 -16.11
C MET A 127 14.06 -1.58 -17.58
N ASP A 128 13.15 -2.14 -18.38
CA ASP A 128 13.40 -2.42 -19.80
C ASP A 128 13.07 -1.22 -20.71
N THR A 129 12.68 -0.08 -20.13
CA THR A 129 12.41 1.14 -20.89
C THR A 129 13.68 1.99 -21.01
N GLU A 130 13.92 2.53 -22.20
CA GLU A 130 15.00 3.50 -22.42
C GLU A 130 14.60 4.88 -21.89
N LEU A 131 15.02 5.18 -20.65
CA LEU A 131 14.79 6.47 -20.01
C LEU A 131 16.13 7.06 -19.56
N GLN A 132 16.36 8.34 -19.86
CA GLN A 132 17.59 9.05 -19.45
C GLN A 132 17.78 9.06 -17.93
N ALA A 133 16.69 9.17 -17.16
CA ALA A 133 16.70 9.21 -15.70
C ALA A 133 16.32 7.87 -15.03
N ARG A 134 16.43 6.73 -15.74
CA ARG A 134 16.00 5.41 -15.25
C ARG A 134 16.56 5.06 -13.87
N ASN A 135 17.88 5.19 -13.70
CA ASN A 135 18.54 4.82 -12.44
C ASN A 135 18.08 5.69 -11.29
N THR A 136 17.89 7.00 -11.51
CA THR A 136 17.37 7.93 -10.50
C THR A 136 15.94 7.59 -10.11
N LEU A 137 15.07 7.27 -11.07
CA LEU A 137 13.69 6.87 -10.82
C LEU A 137 13.63 5.57 -10.01
N LEU A 138 14.37 4.56 -10.42
CA LEU A 138 14.44 3.26 -9.73
C LEU A 138 15.00 3.42 -8.31
N ALA A 139 16.14 4.12 -8.16
CA ALA A 139 16.73 4.38 -6.86
C ALA A 139 15.77 5.14 -5.94
N THR A 140 15.04 6.12 -6.47
CA THR A 140 14.02 6.87 -5.73
C THR A 140 12.86 5.98 -5.29
N ALA A 141 12.34 5.15 -6.18
CA ALA A 141 11.27 4.20 -5.87
C ALA A 141 11.69 3.19 -4.79
N ILE A 142 12.88 2.60 -4.94
CA ILE A 142 13.45 1.62 -4.01
C ILE A 142 13.71 2.26 -2.65
N CYS A 143 14.34 3.43 -2.61
CA CYS A 143 14.57 4.17 -1.37
C CYS A 143 13.25 4.53 -0.67
N THR A 144 12.23 4.94 -1.42
CA THR A 144 10.90 5.25 -0.87
C THR A 144 10.22 4.01 -0.28
N VAL A 145 10.31 2.86 -0.95
CA VAL A 145 9.76 1.59 -0.42
C VAL A 145 10.53 1.14 0.82
N LEU A 146 11.87 1.20 0.80
CA LEU A 146 12.72 0.88 1.96
C LEU A 146 12.34 1.75 3.17
N LEU A 147 12.32 3.07 2.99
CA LEU A 147 11.98 4.00 4.06
C LEU A 147 10.54 3.80 4.54
N SER A 148 9.61 3.49 3.62
CA SER A 148 8.23 3.17 3.95
C SER A 148 8.13 1.94 4.85
N VAL A 149 8.80 0.84 4.51
CA VAL A 149 8.80 -0.40 5.32
C VAL A 149 9.33 -0.12 6.72
N VAL A 150 10.45 0.59 6.84
CA VAL A 150 11.06 0.91 8.15
C VAL A 150 10.17 1.84 8.97
N LEU A 151 9.78 2.99 8.42
CA LEU A 151 9.03 4.01 9.17
C LEU A 151 7.63 3.52 9.55
N HIS A 152 6.89 2.89 8.63
CA HIS A 152 5.55 2.39 8.92
C HIS A 152 5.60 1.13 9.80
N GLY A 153 6.58 0.24 9.59
CA GLY A 153 6.76 -0.95 10.42
C GLY A 153 7.01 -0.59 11.88
N LEU A 154 7.92 0.35 12.15
CA LEU A 154 8.23 0.80 13.51
C LEU A 154 7.07 1.60 14.16
N SER A 155 6.33 2.38 13.37
CA SER A 155 5.26 3.24 13.90
C SER A 155 3.88 2.56 14.01
N ALA A 156 3.65 1.44 13.31
CA ALA A 156 2.34 0.76 13.24
C ALA A 156 1.78 0.41 14.62
N ASN A 157 2.48 -0.45 15.36
CA ASN A 157 2.02 -0.95 16.66
C ASN A 157 1.80 0.15 17.72
N PRO A 158 2.75 1.06 17.98
CA PRO A 158 2.58 2.06 19.03
C PRO A 158 1.43 3.05 18.72
N TRP A 159 1.31 3.48 17.46
CA TRP A 159 0.30 4.47 17.10
C TRP A 159 -1.10 3.86 17.03
N ALA A 160 -1.24 2.63 16.51
CA ALA A 160 -2.51 1.91 16.52
C ALA A 160 -3.00 1.65 17.95
N ALA A 161 -2.11 1.27 18.87
CA ALA A 161 -2.45 1.07 20.28
C ALA A 161 -2.91 2.36 20.97
N ARG A 162 -2.25 3.49 20.67
CA ARG A 162 -2.65 4.82 21.17
C ARG A 162 -4.03 5.22 20.66
N LEU A 163 -4.29 5.09 19.35
CA LEU A 163 -5.58 5.45 18.76
C LEU A 163 -6.71 4.55 19.29
N GLY A 164 -6.47 3.25 19.40
CA GLY A 164 -7.43 2.29 19.94
C GLY A 164 -7.80 2.54 21.41
N ARG A 165 -6.84 2.99 22.25
CA ARG A 165 -7.12 3.41 23.64
C ARG A 165 -8.02 4.64 23.69
N LYS A 166 -7.75 5.65 22.84
CA LYS A 166 -8.53 6.88 22.77
C LYS A 166 -9.97 6.62 22.34
N MET A 167 -10.17 5.76 21.33
CA MET A 167 -11.50 5.37 20.86
C MET A 167 -12.30 4.64 21.94
N ARG A 168 -11.68 3.69 22.66
CA ARG A 168 -12.32 2.96 23.78
C ARG A 168 -12.71 3.87 24.95
N GLY A 169 -11.91 4.88 25.27
CA GLY A 169 -12.21 5.85 26.33
C GLY A 169 -13.43 6.72 26.02
N THR A 170 -13.62 7.14 24.77
CA THR A 170 -14.82 7.89 24.35
C THR A 170 -16.10 7.05 24.41
N SER A 171 -16.03 5.73 24.19
CA SER A 171 -17.18 4.83 24.24
C SER A 171 -17.68 4.55 25.66
N SER A 172 -16.80 4.59 26.67
CA SER A 172 -17.17 4.32 28.07
C SER A 172 -17.79 5.54 28.74
N THR A 173 -17.39 6.76 28.38
CA THR A 173 -17.98 8.00 28.91
C THR A 173 -19.39 8.25 28.35
N ALA A 174 -19.68 7.82 27.12
CA ALA A 174 -21.00 7.96 26.49
C ALA A 174 -22.08 7.01 27.06
N ARG A 175 -21.72 6.03 27.90
CA ARG A 175 -22.66 5.09 28.56
C ARG A 175 -23.14 5.53 29.94
N ARG A 176 -22.84 6.75 30.40
CA ARG A 176 -23.45 7.34 31.59
C ARG A 176 -24.43 8.47 31.23
N PRO A 177 -25.67 8.15 30.83
CA PRO A 177 -26.83 8.98 31.14
C PRO A 177 -27.60 8.34 32.30
N ASP A 178 -27.77 9.12 33.37
CA ASP A 178 -28.92 9.14 34.28
C ASP A 178 -29.17 7.89 35.17
N GLN A 179 -28.41 7.82 36.27
CA GLN A 179 -28.91 7.26 37.53
C GLN A 179 -29.08 8.44 38.50
N GLY A 180 -30.27 9.02 38.50
CA GLY A 180 -30.74 10.05 39.43
C GLY A 180 -32.23 9.88 39.62
#